data_AF-C5LQ85-F1
#
_entry.id   AF-C5LQ85-F1
#
_cell.length_a   1.000
_cell.length_b   1.000
_cell.length_c   1.000
_cell.angle_alpha   90.00
_cell.angle_beta   90.00
_cell.angle_gamma   90.00
#
_symmetry.space_group_name_H-M   'P 1'
#
loop_
_entity.id
_entity.type
_entity.pdbx_description
1 polymer ?
#
loop_
_entity_poly.entity_id
_entity_poly.type
_entity_poly.pdbx_seq_one_letter_code
_entity_poly.pdbx_strand_id
1 'polypeptide(L)'
;MSQTRLMMVAVSRLSEDFTIGLSTPTTSFKGFNVDKAEQTKVKTFSYKGKEYSLQHGSVVLAAITSCTNTSNPGVMLGAGLLARNARDKGLKVG
;
A
#
# COMPACT_ATOMS: atom_id res chain seq x y z
N MET A 1 12.58 -22.76 -13.53
CA MET A 1 12.71 -21.28 -13.65
C MET A 1 11.36 -20.56 -13.88
N SER A 2 10.20 -21.05 -13.40
CA SER A 2 8.90 -20.68 -14.02
C SER A 2 7.68 -20.43 -13.09
N GLN A 3 7.83 -19.92 -11.87
CA GLN A 3 6.68 -19.38 -11.11
C GLN A 3 7.00 -18.15 -10.23
N THR A 4 8.23 -18.01 -9.75
CA THR A 4 8.62 -16.98 -8.77
C THR A 4 8.46 -15.52 -9.27
N ARG A 5 8.43 -15.29 -10.59
CA ARG A 5 8.24 -13.95 -11.17
C ARG A 5 6.79 -13.46 -11.16
N LEU A 6 5.79 -14.31 -10.88
CA LEU A 6 4.38 -13.92 -10.88
C LEU A 6 3.94 -13.19 -9.60
N MET A 7 4.68 -13.33 -8.49
CA MET A 7 4.33 -12.70 -7.21
C MET A 7 4.93 -11.32 -7.03
N MET A 8 6.04 -11.01 -7.71
CA MET A 8 6.66 -9.69 -7.62
C MET A 8 5.85 -8.66 -8.39
N VAL A 9 5.65 -7.50 -7.78
CA VAL A 9 4.99 -6.36 -8.40
C VAL A 9 6.00 -5.22 -8.46
N ALA A 10 6.28 -4.74 -9.66
CA ALA A 10 7.08 -3.54 -9.82
C ALA A 10 6.33 -2.35 -9.20
N VAL A 11 7.02 -1.50 -8.44
CA VAL A 11 6.40 -0.33 -7.78
C VAL A 11 5.67 0.57 -8.80
N SER A 12 6.22 0.72 -10.00
CA SER A 12 5.61 1.49 -11.10
C SER A 12 4.27 0.91 -11.61
N ARG A 13 4.00 -0.37 -11.34
CA ARG A 13 2.77 -1.07 -11.76
C ARG A 13 1.85 -1.43 -10.59
N LEU A 14 2.18 -1.01 -9.37
CA LEU A 14 1.42 -1.40 -8.16
C LEU A 14 -0.06 -1.03 -8.26
N SER A 15 -0.37 0.17 -8.74
CA SER A 15 -1.77 0.61 -8.88
C SER A 15 -2.53 -0.23 -9.92
N GLU A 16 -1.88 -0.58 -11.03
CA GLU A 16 -2.46 -1.39 -12.10
C GLU A 16 -2.70 -2.83 -11.61
N ASP A 17 -1.69 -3.45 -11.00
CA ASP A 17 -1.77 -4.82 -10.46
C ASP A 17 -2.85 -4.95 -9.38
N PHE A 18 -2.93 -3.97 -8.45
CA PHE A 18 -3.99 -3.94 -7.43
C PHE A 18 -5.39 -3.81 -8.05
N THR A 19 -5.56 -2.93 -9.04
CA THR A 19 -6.85 -2.71 -9.70
C THR A 19 -7.31 -3.95 -10.47
N ILE A 20 -6.39 -4.65 -11.14
CA ILE A 20 -6.65 -5.94 -11.78
C ILE A 20 -7.05 -6.98 -10.70
N GLY A 21 -6.35 -7.01 -9.58
CA GLY A 21 -6.63 -7.89 -8.45
C GLY A 21 -8.06 -7.75 -7.91
N LEU A 22 -8.61 -6.52 -7.87
CA LEU A 22 -9.98 -6.29 -7.41
C LEU A 22 -11.00 -7.13 -8.20
N SER A 23 -10.87 -7.21 -9.52
CA SER A 23 -11.82 -7.98 -10.36
C SER A 23 -11.43 -9.46 -10.50
N THR A 24 -10.21 -9.83 -10.10
CA THR A 24 -9.69 -11.18 -10.30
C THR A 24 -10.36 -12.15 -9.32
N PRO A 25 -10.82 -13.34 -9.77
CA PRO A 25 -11.42 -14.34 -8.88
C PRO A 25 -10.47 -14.76 -7.76
N THR A 26 -11.01 -15.05 -6.58
CA THR A 26 -10.25 -15.50 -5.39
C THR A 26 -9.59 -16.86 -5.55
N THR A 27 -9.90 -17.59 -6.63
CA THR A 27 -9.14 -18.78 -7.04
C THR A 27 -7.72 -18.45 -7.47
N SER A 28 -7.44 -17.19 -7.82
CA SER A 28 -6.09 -16.67 -8.05
C SER A 28 -5.51 -16.10 -6.77
N PHE A 29 -4.21 -16.30 -6.55
CA PHE A 29 -3.47 -15.77 -5.41
C PHE A 29 -3.59 -14.24 -5.23
N LYS A 30 -3.77 -13.50 -6.34
CA LYS A 30 -3.89 -12.03 -6.35
C LYS A 30 -5.34 -11.51 -6.47
N GLY A 31 -6.34 -12.40 -6.41
CA GLY A 31 -7.72 -12.04 -6.66
C GLY A 31 -8.52 -11.71 -5.39
N PHE A 32 -9.34 -10.66 -5.48
CA PHE A 32 -10.25 -10.23 -4.41
C PHE A 32 -11.73 -10.42 -4.76
N ASN A 33 -12.06 -10.69 -6.04
CA ASN A 33 -13.42 -10.91 -6.54
C ASN A 33 -14.45 -9.85 -6.08
N VAL A 34 -14.10 -8.59 -6.22
CA VAL A 34 -14.94 -7.43 -5.90
C VAL A 34 -15.70 -6.99 -7.15
N ASP A 35 -17.03 -6.92 -7.05
CA ASP A 35 -17.88 -6.45 -8.13
C ASP A 35 -17.55 -5.02 -8.54
N LYS A 36 -17.60 -4.72 -9.84
CA LYS A 36 -17.26 -3.39 -10.38
C LYS A 36 -18.04 -2.24 -9.71
N ALA A 37 -19.29 -2.49 -9.31
CA ALA A 37 -20.12 -1.50 -8.63
C ALA A 37 -19.58 -1.13 -7.24
N GLU A 38 -18.86 -2.03 -6.58
CA GLU A 38 -18.33 -1.84 -5.22
C GLU A 38 -16.87 -1.35 -5.23
N GLN A 39 -16.15 -1.45 -6.35
CA GLN A 39 -14.73 -1.08 -6.43
C GLN A 39 -14.45 0.40 -6.17
N THR A 40 -15.44 1.28 -6.39
CA THR A 40 -15.34 2.73 -6.14
C THR A 40 -15.95 3.14 -4.80
N LYS A 41 -16.33 2.18 -3.95
CA LYS A 41 -16.97 2.45 -2.67
C LYS A 41 -16.03 3.22 -1.74
N VAL A 42 -16.58 4.29 -1.17
CA VAL A 42 -15.92 5.10 -0.15
C VAL A 42 -16.75 5.06 1.13
N LYS A 43 -16.09 4.91 2.27
CA LYS A 43 -16.70 4.97 3.60
C LYS A 43 -16.01 6.04 4.44
N THR A 44 -16.78 6.93 5.03
CA THR A 44 -16.27 7.95 5.95
C THR A 44 -16.35 7.45 7.39
N PHE A 45 -15.41 7.91 8.21
CA PHE A 45 -15.40 7.66 9.64
C PHE A 45 -14.73 8.83 10.39
N SER A 46 -15.11 9.02 11.65
CA SER A 46 -14.49 10.03 12.51
C SER A 46 -13.40 9.40 13.38
N TYR A 47 -12.24 10.03 13.43
CA TYR A 47 -11.13 9.66 14.30
C TYR A 47 -10.48 10.91 14.87
N LYS A 48 -10.35 10.98 16.20
CA LYS A 48 -9.78 12.14 16.92
C LYS A 48 -10.38 13.50 16.50
N GLY A 49 -11.69 13.54 16.27
CA GLY A 49 -12.41 14.77 15.91
C GLY A 49 -12.20 15.22 14.46
N LYS A 50 -11.60 14.40 13.60
CA LYS A 50 -11.48 14.63 12.16
C LYS A 50 -12.21 13.54 11.39
N GLU A 51 -12.82 13.90 10.28
CA GLU A 51 -13.39 12.94 9.34
C GLU A 51 -12.33 12.45 8.35
N TYR A 52 -12.35 11.15 8.09
CA TYR A 52 -11.47 10.47 7.13
C TYR A 52 -12.31 9.62 6.18
N SER A 53 -11.83 9.43 4.96
CA SER A 53 -12.41 8.53 3.98
C SER A 53 -11.53 7.31 3.76
N LEU A 54 -12.16 6.14 3.69
CA LEU A 54 -11.54 4.86 3.38
C LEU A 54 -12.13 4.32 2.08
N GLN A 55 -11.26 3.85 1.20
CA GLN A 55 -11.61 3.25 -0.08
C GLN A 55 -10.66 2.09 -0.40
N HIS A 56 -10.94 1.33 -1.46
CA HIS A 56 -10.02 0.30 -1.91
C HIS A 56 -8.65 0.91 -2.25
N GLY A 57 -7.59 0.31 -1.72
CA GLY A 57 -6.21 0.80 -1.85
C GLY A 57 -5.77 1.79 -0.76
N SER A 58 -6.64 2.20 0.16
CA SER A 58 -6.23 2.97 1.34
C SER A 58 -5.25 2.18 2.22
N VAL A 59 -4.13 2.81 2.60
CA VAL A 59 -3.12 2.21 3.47
C VAL A 59 -3.51 2.42 4.94
N VAL A 60 -3.82 1.33 5.64
CA VAL A 60 -4.19 1.36 7.08
C VAL A 60 -3.06 0.94 8.02
N LEU A 61 -2.02 0.30 7.47
CA LEU A 61 -0.83 -0.12 8.20
C LEU A 61 0.40 0.19 7.36
N ALA A 62 1.32 0.99 7.92
CA ALA A 62 2.63 1.25 7.35
C ALA A 62 3.67 1.02 8.46
N ALA A 63 4.37 -0.11 8.39
CA ALA A 63 5.33 -0.52 9.41
C ALA A 63 6.70 -0.81 8.79
N ILE A 64 7.76 -0.27 9.40
CA ILE A 64 9.13 -0.67 9.12
C ILE A 64 9.48 -1.78 10.12
N THR A 65 9.58 -3.02 9.63
CA THR A 65 9.77 -4.21 10.48
C THR A 65 10.67 -5.24 9.79
N SER A 66 10.85 -6.40 10.45
CA SER A 66 11.73 -7.53 10.13
C SER A 66 13.22 -7.27 10.36
N CYS A 67 13.95 -8.34 10.69
CA CYS A 67 15.39 -8.26 10.90
C CYS A 67 16.12 -7.87 9.62
N THR A 68 15.75 -8.42 8.46
CA THR A 68 16.46 -8.19 7.19
C THR A 68 16.54 -6.70 6.79
N ASN A 69 15.45 -5.95 6.97
CA ASN A 69 15.43 -4.52 6.63
C ASN A 69 15.93 -3.64 7.77
N THR A 70 15.59 -3.96 9.02
CA THR A 70 16.00 -3.13 10.17
C THR A 70 17.48 -3.29 10.53
N SER A 71 18.09 -4.44 10.23
CA SER A 71 19.52 -4.68 10.43
C SER A 71 20.40 -4.09 9.32
N ASN A 72 19.80 -3.51 8.27
CA ASN A 72 20.53 -2.87 7.19
C ASN A 72 20.52 -1.33 7.39
N PRO A 73 21.63 -0.73 7.85
CA PRO A 73 21.67 0.70 8.17
C PRO A 73 21.42 1.59 6.95
N GLY A 74 21.83 1.16 5.76
CA GLY A 74 21.70 1.95 4.53
C GLY A 74 20.23 2.24 4.17
N VAL A 75 19.37 1.22 4.23
CA VAL A 75 17.94 1.38 3.94
C VAL A 75 17.21 2.16 5.03
N MET A 76 17.62 2.00 6.31
CA MET A 76 17.02 2.72 7.44
C MET A 76 17.38 4.20 7.43
N LEU A 77 18.64 4.54 7.15
CA LEU A 77 19.07 5.92 6.94
C LEU A 77 18.37 6.53 5.72
N GLY A 78 18.24 5.78 4.62
CA GLY A 78 17.47 6.21 3.45
C GLY A 78 16.02 6.56 3.78
N ALA A 79 15.34 5.71 4.56
CA ALA A 79 13.98 5.96 5.02
C ALA A 79 13.89 7.21 5.92
N GLY A 80 14.85 7.40 6.84
CA GLY A 80 14.92 8.57 7.70
C GLY A 80 15.16 9.88 6.94
N LEU A 81 16.07 9.87 5.97
CA LEU A 81 16.33 11.01 5.10
C LEU A 81 15.12 11.36 4.23
N LEU A 82 14.44 10.36 3.69
CA LEU A 82 13.18 10.56 2.96
C LEU A 82 12.13 11.21 3.87
N ALA A 83 11.98 10.73 5.11
CA ALA A 83 11.05 11.29 6.07
C ALA A 83 11.39 12.75 6.45
N ARG A 84 12.68 13.08 6.65
CA ARG A 84 13.15 14.45 6.89
C ARG A 84 12.77 15.37 5.73
N ASN A 85 13.15 14.99 4.51
CA ASN A 85 12.87 15.79 3.32
C ASN A 85 11.35 15.96 3.07
N ALA A 86 10.54 14.94 3.37
CA ALA A 86 9.09 15.02 3.27
C ALA A 86 8.53 16.03 4.29
N ARG A 87 9.02 16.00 5.54
CA ARG A 87 8.62 16.97 6.57
C ARG A 87 9.04 18.39 6.24
N ASP A 88 10.25 18.58 5.71
CA ASP A 88 10.74 19.90 5.27
C ASP A 88 9.86 20.48 4.15
N LYS A 89 9.22 19.61 3.35
CA LYS A 89 8.21 19.96 2.34
C LYS A 89 6.79 20.08 2.89
N GLY A 90 6.60 20.02 4.21
CA GLY A 90 5.29 20.14 4.87
C GLY A 90 4.40 18.90 4.78
N LEU A 91 4.89 17.77 4.26
CA LEU A 91 4.13 16.53 4.16
C LEU A 91 3.97 15.89 5.55
N LYS A 92 2.78 15.34 5.79
CA LYS A 92 2.41 14.67 7.04
C LYS A 92 1.64 13.39 6.72
N VAL A 93 1.76 12.39 7.58
CA VAL A 93 0.83 11.25 7.60
C VAL A 93 -0.46 11.73 8.27
N GLY A 94 -1.58 11.53 7.60
CA GLY A 94 -2.91 11.98 7.99
C GLY A 94 -3.48 11.24 9.18
#